data_AF-A0A382LZN5-F1
#
_entry.id   AF-A0A382LZN5-F1
#
_cell.length_a   1.000
_cell.length_b   1.000
_cell.length_c   1.000
_cell.angle_alpha   90.00
_cell.angle_beta   90.00
_cell.angle_gamma   90.00
#
_symmetry.space_group_name_H-M   'P 1'
#
loop_
_entity.id
_entity.type
_entity.pdbx_description
1 polymer ?
#
loop_
_entity_poly.entity_id
_entity_poly.type
_entity_poly.pdbx_seq_one_letter_code
_entity_poly.pdbx_strand_id
1 'polypeptide(L)'
;MRIGIAGLQTTDLVAKSIKETLSDAGFESFYFKNNSKATLADLVIVLGGDRGVRNYLHSAIDVDTPVLGISESESNGVLAQIELKELPSYLNRIKKQDYVIEDVPRIGVKIDGKNTYPVLNDVAVFTSKSATLMEHILRINGEEVWHDSSDGVIIST
;
A
#
# COMPACT_ATOMS: atom_id res chain seq x y z
N MET A 1 4.08 19.01 11.29
CA MET A 1 4.00 17.73 10.56
C MET A 1 3.15 17.95 9.31
N ARG A 2 3.68 17.57 8.15
CA ARG A 2 3.03 17.67 6.85
C ARG A 2 2.42 16.32 6.48
N ILE A 3 1.13 16.31 6.17
CA ILE A 3 0.38 15.11 5.82
C ILE A 3 0.07 15.11 4.32
N GLY A 4 0.56 14.11 3.61
CA GLY A 4 0.15 13.83 2.24
C GLY A 4 -1.13 13.01 2.23
N ILE A 5 -2.07 13.31 1.35
CA ILE A 5 -3.34 12.57 1.20
C ILE A 5 -3.36 11.90 -0.17
N ALA A 6 -3.49 10.58 -0.19
CA ALA A 6 -3.62 9.75 -1.38
C ALA A 6 -4.98 9.05 -1.41
N GLY A 7 -5.62 9.01 -2.58
CA GLY A 7 -6.94 8.39 -2.74
C GLY A 7 -7.56 8.86 -4.05
N LEU A 8 -7.84 7.94 -4.97
CA LEU A 8 -8.18 8.27 -6.36
C LEU A 8 -9.68 8.50 -6.63
N GLN A 9 -10.57 8.25 -5.66
CA GLN A 9 -12.02 8.25 -5.90
C GLN A 9 -12.85 8.74 -4.71
N THR A 10 -12.30 9.62 -3.87
CA THR A 10 -13.08 10.21 -2.80
C THR A 10 -13.93 11.36 -3.36
N THR A 11 -15.20 11.44 -2.98
CA THR A 11 -16.06 12.57 -3.40
C THR A 11 -15.48 13.90 -2.92
N ASP A 12 -15.68 14.98 -3.68
CA ASP A 12 -15.16 16.32 -3.36
C ASP A 12 -15.54 16.79 -1.94
N LEU A 13 -16.72 16.36 -1.45
CA LEU A 13 -17.22 16.66 -0.11
C LEU A 13 -16.37 16.00 0.99
N VAL A 14 -16.05 14.71 0.84
CA VAL A 14 -15.24 13.96 1.81
C VAL A 14 -13.81 14.48 1.80
N ALA A 15 -13.25 14.77 0.62
CA ALA A 15 -11.93 15.37 0.50
C ALA A 15 -11.86 16.75 1.20
N LYS A 16 -12.90 17.58 1.06
CA LYS A 16 -12.96 18.87 1.76
C LYS A 16 -13.02 18.68 3.29
N SER A 17 -13.87 17.79 3.77
CA SER A 17 -14.05 17.51 5.19
C SER A 17 -12.77 16.97 5.85
N ILE A 18 -12.03 16.09 5.18
CA ILE A 18 -10.74 15.58 5.69
C ILE A 18 -9.74 16.72 5.82
N LYS A 19 -9.65 17.59 4.81
CA LYS A 19 -8.71 18.72 4.83
C LYS A 19 -9.03 19.70 5.96
N GLU A 20 -10.31 19.98 6.19
CA GLU A 20 -10.78 20.81 7.31
C GLU A 20 -10.41 20.16 8.65
N THR A 21 -10.72 18.88 8.82
CA THR A 21 -10.39 18.12 10.05
C THR A 21 -8.88 18.15 10.36
N LEU A 22 -8.04 17.98 9.34
CA LEU A 22 -6.58 18.05 9.49
C LEU A 22 -6.11 19.46 9.86
N SER A 23 -6.69 20.48 9.23
CA SER A 23 -6.40 21.89 9.52
C SER A 23 -6.79 22.26 10.95
N ASP A 24 -7.96 21.83 11.42
CA ASP A 24 -8.46 22.08 12.77
C ASP A 24 -7.58 21.44 13.84
N ALA A 25 -6.99 20.27 13.54
CA ALA A 25 -6.02 19.61 14.41
C ALA A 25 -4.61 20.26 14.38
N GLY A 26 -4.38 21.21 13.45
CA GLY A 26 -3.14 21.96 13.27
C GLY A 26 -2.12 21.28 12.35
N PHE A 27 -2.56 20.42 11.43
CA PHE A 27 -1.70 19.78 10.44
C PHE A 27 -1.73 20.51 9.09
N GLU A 28 -0.56 20.69 8.49
CA GLU A 28 -0.45 21.11 7.09
C GLU A 28 -0.74 19.89 6.20
N SER A 29 -1.67 19.99 5.26
CA SER A 29 -2.07 18.86 4.41
C SER A 29 -2.17 19.20 2.93
N PHE A 30 -1.80 18.23 2.09
CA PHE A 30 -1.86 18.36 0.64
C PHE A 30 -2.28 17.06 -0.04
N TYR A 31 -2.97 17.17 -1.17
CA TYR A 31 -3.33 16.02 -2.00
C TYR A 31 -2.22 15.69 -2.97
N PHE A 32 -1.89 14.41 -3.10
CA PHE A 32 -1.00 13.95 -4.17
C PHE A 32 -1.69 14.15 -5.53
N LYS A 33 -1.12 15.01 -6.38
CA LYS A 33 -1.45 15.04 -7.80
C LYS A 33 -0.58 14.01 -8.52
N ASN A 34 -1.18 13.23 -9.43
CA ASN A 34 -0.57 12.12 -10.17
C ASN A 34 0.95 12.29 -10.39
N ASN A 35 1.74 11.29 -9.98
CA ASN A 35 3.20 11.18 -10.14
C ASN A 35 4.10 12.16 -9.38
N SER A 36 3.61 12.84 -8.34
CA SER A 36 4.48 13.65 -7.47
C SER A 36 5.19 12.75 -6.45
N LYS A 37 6.52 12.64 -6.54
CA LYS A 37 7.37 11.93 -5.56
C LYS A 37 7.00 12.35 -4.12
N ALA A 38 6.83 11.36 -3.25
CA ALA A 38 6.45 11.50 -1.83
C ALA A 38 7.51 12.16 -0.93
N THR A 39 8.35 13.05 -1.48
CA THR A 39 9.55 13.55 -0.80
C THR A 39 9.30 14.70 0.18
N LEU A 40 8.05 15.00 0.55
CA LEU A 40 7.71 16.17 1.40
C LEU A 40 6.67 15.89 2.51
N ALA A 41 6.17 14.67 2.63
CA ALA A 41 5.23 14.30 3.69
C ALA A 41 5.96 13.60 4.83
N ASP A 42 5.58 13.92 6.07
CA ASP A 42 6.02 13.20 7.27
C ASP A 42 5.15 11.96 7.52
N LEU A 43 3.90 11.98 7.04
CA LEU A 43 2.92 10.91 7.10
C LEU A 43 2.05 10.96 5.84
N VAL A 44 1.71 9.81 5.28
CA VAL A 44 0.75 9.70 4.19
C VAL A 44 -0.53 9.05 4.68
N ILE A 45 -1.66 9.75 4.52
CA ILE A 45 -2.99 9.18 4.70
C ILE A 45 -3.47 8.63 3.37
N VAL A 46 -3.89 7.36 3.35
CA VAL A 46 -4.44 6.71 2.17
C VAL A 46 -5.92 6.40 2.39
N LEU A 47 -6.77 6.94 1.52
CA LEU A 47 -8.21 6.69 1.51
C LEU A 47 -8.56 5.52 0.58
N GLY A 48 -9.62 4.79 0.93
CA GLY A 48 -10.15 3.69 0.12
C GLY A 48 -9.87 2.28 0.66
N GLY A 49 -9.60 2.16 1.97
CA GLY A 49 -9.39 0.89 2.65
C GLY A 49 -8.19 0.12 2.12
N ASP A 50 -8.22 -1.22 2.25
CA ASP A 50 -7.11 -2.09 1.84
C ASP A 50 -6.72 -1.93 0.37
N ARG A 51 -7.73 -1.78 -0.51
CA ARG A 51 -7.47 -1.57 -1.94
C ARG A 51 -6.75 -0.25 -2.19
N GLY A 52 -7.14 0.81 -1.47
CA GLY A 52 -6.48 2.12 -1.52
C GLY A 52 -5.01 2.01 -1.10
N VAL A 53 -4.76 1.44 0.07
CA VAL A 53 -3.41 1.23 0.63
C VAL A 53 -2.54 0.42 -0.31
N ARG A 54 -3.05 -0.73 -0.78
CA ARG A 54 -2.33 -1.61 -1.72
C ARG A 54 -1.97 -0.89 -3.01
N ASN A 55 -2.92 -0.16 -3.61
CA ASN A 55 -2.68 0.59 -4.84
C ASN A 55 -1.64 1.71 -4.64
N TYR A 56 -1.69 2.40 -3.50
CA TYR A 56 -0.70 3.41 -3.16
C TYR A 56 0.70 2.80 -3.07
N LEU A 57 0.86 1.73 -2.28
CA LEU A 57 2.13 1.02 -2.07
C LEU A 57 2.70 0.38 -3.36
N HIS A 58 1.83 -0.01 -4.29
CA HIS A 58 2.23 -0.54 -5.59
C HIS A 58 2.78 0.56 -6.53
N SER A 59 2.27 1.79 -6.43
CA SER A 59 2.76 2.94 -7.22
C SER A 59 3.95 3.66 -6.59
N ALA A 60 4.11 3.50 -5.27
CA ALA A 60 5.15 4.11 -4.46
C ALA A 60 6.44 3.27 -4.55
N ILE A 61 7.37 3.71 -5.40
CA ILE A 61 8.61 2.96 -5.65
C ILE A 61 9.54 3.03 -4.42
N ASP A 62 9.75 4.22 -3.85
CA ASP A 62 10.65 4.45 -2.71
C ASP A 62 9.99 5.37 -1.68
N VAL A 63 9.32 4.80 -0.68
CA VAL A 63 8.65 5.60 0.37
C VAL A 63 8.99 5.02 1.73
N ASP A 64 9.93 5.67 2.42
CA ASP A 64 10.18 5.48 3.86
C ASP A 64 9.15 6.24 4.71
N THR A 65 8.28 7.04 4.07
CA THR A 65 7.23 7.79 4.77
C THR A 65 6.17 6.82 5.30
N PRO A 66 5.85 6.87 6.60
CA PRO A 66 4.75 6.13 7.19
C PRO A 66 3.43 6.31 6.43
N VAL A 67 2.67 5.22 6.34
CA VAL A 67 1.36 5.20 5.70
C VAL A 67 0.28 4.85 6.72
N LEU A 68 -0.77 5.65 6.76
CA LEU A 68 -1.99 5.40 7.53
C LEU A 68 -3.15 5.17 6.56
N GLY A 69 -3.60 3.92 6.46
CA GLY A 69 -4.77 3.55 5.69
C GLY A 69 -6.07 3.87 6.43
N ILE A 70 -7.00 4.49 5.72
CA ILE A 70 -8.33 4.84 6.22
C ILE A 70 -9.40 4.18 5.36
N SER A 71 -10.31 3.45 6.00
CA SER A 71 -11.50 2.91 5.35
C SER A 71 -12.68 3.87 5.46
N GLU A 72 -13.44 4.01 4.37
CA GLU A 72 -14.70 4.79 4.33
C GLU A 72 -15.90 3.96 4.83
N SER A 73 -15.75 2.65 4.96
CA SER A 73 -16.78 1.71 5.40
C SER A 73 -16.33 0.93 6.63
N GLU A 74 -17.29 0.44 7.42
CA GLU A 74 -17.04 -0.57 8.45
C GLU A 74 -16.54 -1.85 7.77
N SER A 75 -15.23 -2.04 7.78
CA SER A 75 -14.60 -3.18 7.11
C SER A 75 -13.47 -3.70 7.98
N ASN A 76 -13.44 -5.01 8.20
CA ASN A 76 -12.29 -5.71 8.76
C ASN A 76 -11.17 -5.78 7.70
N GLY A 77 -10.59 -4.63 7.39
CA GLY A 77 -9.41 -4.54 6.54
C GLY A 77 -8.17 -5.05 7.28
N VAL A 78 -7.21 -5.59 6.54
CA VAL A 78 -5.90 -5.99 7.07
C VAL A 78 -4.90 -4.85 6.95
N LEU A 79 -5.05 -4.00 5.93
CA LEU A 79 -4.09 -2.93 5.60
C LEU A 79 -4.56 -1.54 6.01
N ALA A 80 -5.86 -1.28 6.06
CA ALA A 80 -6.39 -0.04 6.63
C ALA A 80 -6.48 -0.16 8.16
N GLN A 81 -5.86 0.79 8.87
CA GLN A 81 -5.73 0.74 10.33
C GLN A 81 -6.92 1.38 11.05
N ILE A 82 -7.59 2.34 10.43
CA ILE A 82 -8.69 3.10 11.05
C ILE A 82 -9.84 3.32 10.09
N GLU A 83 -11.00 3.63 10.65
CA GLU A 83 -12.14 4.14 9.90
C GLU A 83 -12.13 5.68 9.83
N LEU A 84 -12.76 6.23 8.79
CA LEU A 84 -12.84 7.68 8.62
C LEU A 84 -13.49 8.39 9.81
N LYS A 85 -14.47 7.75 10.47
CA LYS A 85 -15.15 8.29 11.65
C LYS A 85 -14.22 8.44 12.86
N GLU A 86 -13.13 7.66 12.91
CA GLU A 86 -12.17 7.67 14.01
C GLU A 86 -11.05 8.69 13.81
N LEU A 87 -10.86 9.20 12.58
CA LEU A 87 -9.79 10.11 12.20
C LEU A 87 -9.58 11.26 13.21
N PRO A 88 -10.62 12.01 13.66
CA PRO A 88 -10.42 13.10 14.63
C PRO A 88 -9.75 12.65 15.93
N SER A 89 -10.08 11.45 16.42
CA SER A 89 -9.48 10.89 17.64
C SER A 89 -8.02 10.48 17.42
N TYR A 90 -7.71 9.88 16.27
CA TYR A 90 -6.36 9.43 15.92
C TYR A 90 -5.40 10.58 15.61
N LEU A 91 -5.90 11.71 15.11
CA LEU A 91 -5.08 12.91 14.92
C LEU A 91 -4.44 13.39 16.23
N ASN A 92 -5.12 13.25 17.37
CA ASN A 92 -4.54 13.56 18.67
C ASN A 92 -3.41 12.59 19.05
N ARG A 93 -3.54 11.30 18.71
CA ARG A 93 -2.50 10.30 18.94
C ARG A 93 -1.28 10.57 18.06
N ILE A 94 -1.50 10.86 16.78
CA ILE A 94 -0.45 11.23 15.83
C ILE A 94 0.31 12.46 16.33
N LYS A 95 -0.39 13.50 16.82
CA LYS A 95 0.23 14.71 17.37
C LYS A 95 1.12 14.43 18.59
N LYS A 96 0.75 13.44 19.39
CA LYS A 96 1.51 12.98 20.57
C LYS A 96 2.59 11.96 20.23
N GLN A 97 2.73 11.59 18.96
CA GLN A 97 3.59 10.49 18.51
C GLN A 97 3.26 9.16 19.22
N ASP A 98 1.98 8.97 19.56
CA ASP A 98 1.45 7.77 20.21
C ASP A 98 1.03 6.74 19.14
N TYR A 99 2.03 6.24 18.41
CA TYR A 99 1.89 5.19 17.42
C TYR A 99 3.24 4.48 17.22
N VAL A 100 3.19 3.29 16.63
CA VAL A 100 4.36 2.56 16.18
C VAL A 100 4.35 2.48 14.66
N ILE A 101 5.53 2.50 14.05
CA ILE A 101 5.68 2.22 12.62
C ILE A 101 6.00 0.75 12.48
N GLU A 102 5.24 0.07 11.63
CA GLU A 102 5.46 -1.32 11.29
C GLU A 102 6.02 -1.41 9.87
N ASP A 103 7.14 -2.11 9.72
CA ASP A 103 7.75 -2.38 8.44
C ASP A 103 7.01 -3.53 7.76
N VAL A 104 6.41 -3.26 6.60
CA VAL A 104 5.73 -4.28 5.80
C VAL A 104 6.66 -4.72 4.65
N PRO A 105 7.14 -5.97 4.64
CA PRO A 105 8.03 -6.44 3.59
C PRO A 105 7.31 -6.45 2.23
N ARG A 106 8.07 -6.18 1.17
CA ARG A 106 7.59 -6.27 -0.22
C ARG A 106 8.49 -7.20 -1.01
N ILE A 107 7.90 -7.95 -1.93
CA ILE A 107 8.65 -8.80 -2.85
C ILE A 107 9.18 -7.94 -4.00
N GLY A 108 10.50 -7.84 -4.11
CA GLY A 108 11.15 -7.30 -5.31
C GLY A 108 11.10 -8.32 -6.43
N VAL A 109 10.61 -7.90 -7.61
CA VAL A 109 10.38 -8.81 -8.74
C VAL A 109 11.21 -8.41 -9.94
N LYS A 110 11.76 -9.41 -10.63
CA LYS A 110 12.56 -9.25 -11.84
C LYS A 110 12.07 -10.22 -12.91
N ILE A 111 11.62 -9.68 -14.04
CA ILE A 111 11.13 -10.46 -15.19
C ILE A 111 12.10 -10.22 -16.35
N ASP A 112 12.60 -11.29 -16.97
CA ASP A 112 13.57 -11.22 -18.08
C ASP A 112 14.77 -10.29 -17.81
N GLY A 113 15.27 -10.33 -16.58
CA GLY A 113 16.40 -9.50 -16.18
C GLY A 113 16.05 -8.03 -15.91
N LYS A 114 14.77 -7.62 -15.92
CA LYS A 114 14.32 -6.25 -15.66
C LYS A 114 13.52 -6.17 -14.37
N ASN A 115 13.84 -5.20 -13.52
CA ASN A 115 13.09 -4.95 -12.29
C ASN A 115 11.67 -4.47 -12.65
N THR A 116 10.68 -5.01 -11.96
CA THR A 116 9.29 -4.53 -12.00
C THR A 116 8.95 -3.81 -10.70
N TYR A 117 7.69 -3.39 -10.56
CA TYR A 117 7.22 -2.82 -9.30
C TYR A 117 7.30 -3.86 -8.17
N PRO A 118 7.64 -3.43 -6.94
CA PRO A 118 7.57 -4.29 -5.77
C PRO A 118 6.11 -4.66 -5.47
N VAL A 119 5.89 -5.88 -4.97
CA VAL A 119 4.56 -6.40 -4.69
C VAL A 119 4.36 -6.57 -3.19
N LEU A 120 3.19 -6.16 -2.69
CA LEU A 120 2.87 -6.20 -1.27
C LEU A 120 2.44 -7.59 -0.81
N ASN A 121 1.57 -8.26 -1.56
CA ASN A 121 0.97 -9.52 -1.16
C ASN A 121 1.70 -10.69 -1.82
N ASP A 122 1.49 -10.86 -3.13
CA ASP A 122 1.85 -12.09 -3.82
C ASP A 122 2.22 -11.88 -5.29
N VAL A 123 3.17 -12.69 -5.75
CA VAL A 123 3.57 -12.82 -7.14
C VAL A 123 3.07 -14.16 -7.64
N ALA A 124 2.23 -14.14 -8.67
CA ALA A 124 1.66 -15.35 -9.22
C ALA A 124 2.06 -15.53 -10.69
N VAL A 125 2.54 -16.72 -11.02
CA VAL A 125 2.95 -17.11 -12.37
C VAL A 125 2.09 -18.29 -12.80
N PHE A 126 1.32 -18.10 -13.87
CA PHE A 126 0.41 -19.12 -14.41
C PHE A 126 0.64 -19.31 -15.91
N THR A 127 0.14 -20.42 -16.45
CA THR A 127 0.06 -20.60 -17.89
C THR A 127 -0.87 -19.56 -18.52
N SER A 128 -0.44 -19.01 -19.66
CA SER A 128 -1.28 -18.08 -20.44
C SER A 128 -2.43 -18.78 -21.17
N LYS A 129 -2.40 -20.11 -21.26
CA LYS A 129 -3.42 -20.95 -21.87
C LYS A 129 -4.09 -21.81 -20.80
N SER A 130 -5.41 -21.79 -20.77
CA SER A 130 -6.19 -22.65 -19.87
C SER A 130 -5.89 -24.13 -20.10
N ALA A 131 -6.05 -24.94 -19.04
CA ALA A 131 -5.87 -26.39 -19.05
C ALA A 131 -4.49 -26.87 -19.56
N THR A 132 -3.44 -26.07 -19.32
CA THR A 132 -2.06 -26.43 -19.63
C THR A 132 -1.24 -26.31 -18.37
N LEU A 133 -0.39 -27.31 -18.10
CA LEU A 133 0.58 -27.28 -17.01
C LEU A 133 1.87 -26.57 -17.45
N MET A 134 2.51 -25.89 -16.50
CA MET A 134 3.83 -25.27 -16.63
C MET A 134 4.83 -26.02 -15.77
N GLU A 135 5.89 -26.50 -16.39
CA GLU A 135 7.08 -26.96 -15.69
C GLU A 135 7.89 -25.76 -15.19
N HIS A 136 8.32 -25.82 -13.92
CA HIS A 136 9.07 -24.74 -13.30
C HIS A 136 10.05 -25.29 -12.26
N ILE A 137 11.11 -24.51 -12.03
CA ILE A 137 12.17 -24.82 -11.07
C ILE A 137 12.25 -23.66 -10.07
N LEU A 138 12.14 -23.98 -8.77
CA LEU A 138 12.41 -23.03 -7.70
C LEU A 138 13.88 -23.12 -7.34
N ARG A 139 14.55 -21.97 -7.33
CA ARG A 139 15.91 -21.83 -6.83
C ARG A 139 15.97 -20.85 -5.67
N ILE A 140 16.60 -21.27 -4.58
CA ILE A 140 16.89 -20.40 -3.42
C ILE A 140 18.39 -20.21 -3.38
N ASN A 141 18.85 -18.95 -3.40
CA ASN A 141 20.28 -18.61 -3.42
C ASN A 141 21.09 -19.30 -4.54
N GLY A 142 20.44 -19.56 -5.68
CA GLY A 142 21.05 -20.23 -6.84
C GLY A 142 21.00 -21.76 -6.80
N GLU A 143 20.60 -22.36 -5.68
CA GLU A 143 20.44 -23.81 -5.53
C GLU A 143 19.02 -24.25 -5.87
N GLU A 144 18.91 -25.34 -6.62
CA GLU A 144 17.63 -25.95 -6.97
C GLU A 144 17.06 -26.70 -5.78
N VAL A 145 15.87 -26.28 -5.35
CA VAL A 145 15.18 -26.87 -4.18
C VAL A 145 13.91 -27.62 -4.57
N TRP A 146 13.35 -27.31 -5.73
CA TRP A 146 12.10 -27.89 -6.20
C TRP A 146 12.00 -27.81 -7.72
N HIS A 147 11.42 -28.85 -8.32
CA HIS A 147 11.17 -28.95 -9.75
C HIS A 147 9.86 -29.73 -9.94
N ASP A 148 8.86 -29.09 -10.54
CA ASP A 148 7.51 -29.66 -10.67
C ASP A 148 6.75 -29.07 -11.87
N SER A 149 5.62 -29.68 -12.21
CA SER A 149 4.67 -29.22 -13.24
C SER A 149 3.28 -28.99 -12.63
N SER A 150 2.80 -27.75 -12.65
CA SER A 150 1.51 -27.34 -12.07
C SER A 150 0.81 -26.30 -12.94
N ASP A 151 -0.41 -25.88 -12.57
CA ASP A 151 -1.10 -24.75 -13.22
C ASP A 151 -0.35 -23.41 -13.04
N GLY A 152 0.48 -23.32 -11.99
CA GLY A 152 1.23 -22.13 -11.65
C GLY A 152 1.87 -22.17 -10.26
N VAL A 153 2.55 -21.08 -9.91
CA VAL A 153 3.20 -20.87 -8.62
C VAL A 153 2.83 -19.50 -8.06
N ILE A 154 2.61 -19.44 -6.74
CA ILE A 154 2.36 -18.20 -6.00
C ILE A 154 3.45 -18.07 -4.95
N ILE A 155 4.10 -16.89 -4.90
CA ILE A 155 5.05 -16.50 -3.86
C ILE A 155 4.41 -15.35 -3.09
N SER A 156 4.09 -15.55 -1.81
CA SER A 156 3.44 -14.56 -0.94
C SER A 156 4.38 -14.10 0.18
N THR A 157 4.19 -12.87 0.64
CA THR A 157 4.69 -12.36 1.93
C THR A 157 3.81 -12.82 3.08
#